data_AF-A0A4U0UNN3-F1
#
_entry.id   AF-A0A4U0UNN3-F1
#
_cell.length_a   1.000
_cell.length_b   1.000
_cell.length_c   1.000
_cell.angle_alpha   90.00
_cell.angle_beta   90.00
_cell.angle_gamma   90.00
#
_symmetry.space_group_name_H-M   'P 1'
#
loop_
_entity.id
_entity.type
_entity.pdbx_description
1 polymer ?
#
loop_
_entity_poly.entity_id
_entity_poly.type
_entity_poly.pdbx_seq_one_letter_code
_entity_poly.pdbx_strand_id
1 'polypeptide(L)'
;MYPDAPLVKRQGEVDAWDNADFRAAVRATNKTQVVMAGIVTDVCTTFLALSLRAEGYSVWANVEASGTTTALIRDVSNSRMQAAGVQLVSLFSIVCDLMRDWRAKIGSEQVLPWLDQYYPVYGDLARAHAGAVENGTIIPGEAGLI
;
A
#
# COMPACT_ATOMS: atom_id res chain seq x y z
N MET A 1 14.32 7.62 3.57
CA MET A 1 13.49 7.40 2.36
C MET A 1 14.45 7.25 1.18
N TYR A 2 14.22 6.28 0.28
CA TYR A 2 15.19 5.76 -0.71
C TYR A 2 15.85 6.85 -1.58
N PRO A 3 17.10 7.28 -1.29
CA PRO A 3 17.74 8.41 -1.98
C PRO A 3 18.16 8.07 -3.42
N ASP A 4 18.40 6.79 -3.69
CA ASP A 4 18.84 6.29 -4.99
C ASP A 4 17.68 5.89 -5.90
N ALA A 5 16.43 6.11 -5.47
CA ALA A 5 15.26 5.81 -6.29
C ALA A 5 15.19 6.74 -7.52
N PRO A 6 14.83 6.24 -8.71
CA PRO A 6 14.66 7.09 -9.88
C PRO A 6 13.61 8.19 -9.65
N LEU A 7 14.00 9.45 -9.86
CA LEU A 7 13.11 10.61 -9.80
C LEU A 7 12.88 11.17 -11.20
N VAL A 8 11.69 10.90 -11.76
CA VAL A 8 11.31 11.39 -13.09
C VAL A 8 10.45 12.65 -12.97
N LYS A 9 10.97 13.79 -13.43
CA LYS A 9 10.22 15.05 -13.52
C LYS A 9 9.58 15.17 -14.90
N ARG A 10 8.28 14.87 -14.98
CA ARG A 10 7.48 15.00 -16.21
C ARG A 10 7.43 16.47 -16.66
N GLN A 11 7.35 16.71 -17.95
CA GLN A 11 7.45 18.05 -18.55
C GLN A 11 6.08 18.68 -18.84
N GLY A 12 5.00 17.90 -18.71
CA GLY A 12 3.62 18.37 -18.82
C GLY A 12 2.58 17.25 -18.86
N GLU A 13 3.03 16.00 -19.00
CA GLU A 13 2.19 14.82 -19.07
C GLU A 13 1.39 14.64 -17.78
N VAL A 14 0.10 14.36 -17.94
CA VAL A 14 -0.82 14.12 -16.83
C VAL A 14 -0.71 12.67 -16.37
N ASP A 15 -0.79 11.72 -17.29
CA ASP A 15 -0.45 10.32 -17.02
C ASP A 15 1.07 10.16 -16.96
N ALA A 16 1.57 9.45 -15.94
CA ALA A 16 2.99 9.16 -15.85
C ALA A 16 3.44 8.22 -16.97
N TRP A 17 2.54 7.36 -17.42
CA TRP A 17 2.84 6.42 -18.47
C TRP A 17 3.09 7.08 -19.82
N ASP A 18 2.61 8.30 -20.07
CA ASP A 18 2.87 9.03 -21.32
C ASP A 18 4.32 9.52 -21.41
N ASN A 19 5.00 9.69 -20.28
CA ASN A 19 6.39 10.11 -20.24
C ASN A 19 7.35 8.94 -20.54
N ALA A 20 8.21 9.11 -21.56
CA ALA A 20 9.11 8.05 -22.01
C ALA A 20 10.14 7.64 -20.95
N ASP A 21 10.66 8.58 -20.17
CA ASP A 21 11.64 8.33 -19.12
C ASP A 21 11.02 7.54 -17.96
N PHE A 22 9.76 7.85 -17.61
CA PHE A 22 9.01 7.08 -16.61
C PHE A 22 8.79 5.64 -17.06
N ARG A 23 8.35 5.42 -18.31
CA ARG A 23 8.20 4.05 -18.86
C ARG A 23 9.52 3.29 -18.85
N ALA A 24 10.61 3.94 -19.24
CA ALA A 24 11.94 3.34 -19.24
C ALA A 24 12.36 2.95 -17.82
N ALA A 25 12.16 3.83 -16.84
CA ALA A 25 12.47 3.56 -15.43
C ALA A 25 11.66 2.38 -14.88
N VAL A 26 10.35 2.30 -15.16
CA VAL A 26 9.51 1.17 -14.74
C VAL A 26 9.96 -0.13 -15.40
N ARG A 27 10.21 -0.13 -16.71
CA ARG A 27 10.68 -1.32 -17.44
C ARG A 27 12.05 -1.80 -16.94
N ALA A 28 12.94 -0.88 -16.56
CA ALA A 28 14.25 -1.20 -16.01
C ALA A 28 14.20 -1.95 -14.67
N THR A 29 13.09 -1.84 -13.92
CA THR A 29 12.92 -2.63 -12.68
C THR A 29 12.80 -4.13 -12.93
N ASN A 30 12.44 -4.52 -14.17
CA ASN A 30 12.17 -5.90 -14.57
C ASN A 30 11.13 -6.60 -13.65
N LYS A 31 10.12 -5.84 -13.20
CA LYS A 31 8.99 -6.35 -12.40
C LYS A 31 7.72 -6.30 -13.24
N THR A 32 6.86 -7.29 -13.05
CA THR A 32 5.54 -7.38 -13.72
C THR A 32 4.38 -7.00 -12.79
N GLN A 33 4.65 -6.89 -11.49
CA GLN A 33 3.71 -6.48 -10.45
C GLN A 33 4.08 -5.08 -9.97
N VAL A 34 3.10 -4.17 -9.96
CA VAL A 34 3.27 -2.78 -9.56
C VAL A 34 2.35 -2.47 -8.40
N VAL A 35 2.93 -2.09 -7.27
CA VAL A 35 2.22 -1.43 -6.17
C VAL A 35 2.36 0.07 -6.39
N MET A 36 1.25 0.80 -6.40
CA MET A 36 1.24 2.23 -6.65
C MET A 36 0.31 2.99 -5.71
N ALA A 37 0.64 4.25 -5.50
CA ALA A 37 -0.17 5.24 -4.81
C ALA A 37 0.18 6.63 -5.36
N GLY A 38 -0.73 7.59 -5.17
CA GLY A 38 -0.51 8.95 -5.67
C GLY A 38 -1.68 9.89 -5.44
N ILE A 39 -1.45 11.15 -5.84
CA ILE A 39 -2.44 12.22 -5.76
C ILE A 39 -2.47 12.95 -7.12
N VAL A 40 -3.63 13.24 -7.71
CA VAL A 40 -4.97 12.87 -7.23
C VAL A 40 -5.40 11.47 -7.70
N THR A 41 -6.22 10.77 -6.91
CA THR A 41 -6.68 9.40 -7.20
C THR A 41 -7.36 9.29 -8.56
N ASP A 42 -8.22 10.25 -8.90
CA ASP A 42 -9.08 10.27 -10.09
C ASP A 42 -8.34 10.57 -11.40
N VAL A 43 -7.11 11.07 -11.31
CA VAL A 43 -6.31 11.45 -12.48
C VAL A 43 -4.97 10.71 -12.46
N CYS A 44 -3.99 11.16 -11.68
CA CYS A 44 -2.64 10.63 -11.72
C CYS A 44 -2.60 9.13 -11.38
N THR A 45 -3.30 8.71 -10.33
CA THR A 45 -3.31 7.30 -9.90
C THR A 45 -4.15 6.45 -10.86
N THR A 46 -5.36 6.89 -11.20
CA THR A 46 -6.24 6.12 -12.09
C THR A 46 -5.66 5.98 -13.49
N PHE A 47 -5.12 7.04 -14.09
CA PHE A 47 -4.64 6.98 -15.48
C PHE A 47 -3.44 6.05 -15.59
N LEU A 48 -2.45 6.20 -14.69
CA LEU A 48 -1.29 5.32 -14.65
C LEU A 48 -1.72 3.86 -14.42
N ALA A 49 -2.66 3.60 -13.50
CA ALA A 49 -3.14 2.25 -13.25
C ALA A 49 -3.76 1.62 -14.51
N LEU A 50 -4.60 2.37 -15.24
CA LEU A 50 -5.22 1.89 -16.47
C LEU A 50 -4.19 1.64 -17.59
N SER A 51 -3.23 2.55 -17.77
CA SER A 51 -2.15 2.41 -18.74
C SER A 51 -1.25 1.21 -18.45
N LEU A 52 -0.89 0.98 -17.19
CA LEU A 52 -0.16 -0.22 -16.76
C LEU A 52 -0.94 -1.51 -17.02
N ARG A 53 -2.26 -1.51 -16.76
CA ARG A 53 -3.12 -2.67 -17.07
C ARG A 53 -3.19 -2.93 -18.58
N ALA A 54 -3.29 -1.89 -19.40
CA ALA A 54 -3.31 -2.01 -20.86
C ALA A 54 -1.99 -2.59 -21.41
N GLU A 55 -0.87 -2.34 -20.75
CA GLU A 55 0.45 -2.91 -21.07
C GLU A 55 0.68 -4.31 -20.47
N GLY A 56 -0.31 -4.86 -19.76
CA GLY A 56 -0.27 -6.22 -19.22
C GLY A 56 0.36 -6.37 -17.83
N TYR A 57 0.66 -5.27 -17.11
CA TYR A 57 1.11 -5.34 -15.73
C TYR A 57 -0.02 -5.75 -14.78
N SER A 58 0.32 -6.44 -13.70
CA SER A 58 -0.57 -6.60 -12.54
C SER A 58 -0.41 -5.41 -11.61
N VAL A 59 -1.52 -4.75 -11.24
CA VAL A 59 -1.48 -3.47 -10.52
C VAL A 59 -2.25 -3.57 -9.21
N TRP A 60 -1.61 -3.12 -8.14
CA TRP A 60 -2.17 -2.94 -6.80
C TRP A 60 -2.16 -1.46 -6.46
N ALA A 61 -3.34 -0.84 -6.35
CA ALA A 61 -3.48 0.54 -5.93
C ALA A 61 -3.71 0.61 -4.42
N ASN A 62 -2.80 1.26 -3.69
CA ASN A 62 -2.95 1.50 -2.27
C ASN A 62 -3.95 2.64 -2.04
N VAL A 63 -5.11 2.30 -1.48
CA VAL A 63 -6.23 3.24 -1.34
C VAL A 63 -6.05 4.24 -0.20
N GLU A 64 -5.28 3.91 0.84
CA GLU A 64 -5.02 4.80 1.98
C GLU A 64 -3.80 5.71 1.76
N ALA A 65 -2.91 5.33 0.84
CA ALA A 65 -1.81 6.17 0.38
C ALA A 65 -2.16 7.02 -0.86
N SER A 66 -3.41 6.99 -1.31
CA SER A 66 -3.91 7.78 -2.45
C SER A 66 -5.02 8.74 -2.01
N GLY A 67 -4.98 9.98 -2.50
CA GLY A 67 -5.90 11.04 -2.08
C GLY A 67 -6.56 11.78 -3.24
N THR A 68 -7.79 12.24 -3.03
CA THR A 68 -8.53 13.13 -3.94
C THR A 68 -9.43 14.07 -3.13
N THR A 69 -10.20 14.93 -3.78
CA THR A 69 -10.95 16.03 -3.19
C THR A 69 -12.22 15.61 -2.44
N THR A 70 -12.89 14.52 -2.86
CA THR A 70 -14.11 14.03 -2.19
C THR A 70 -14.19 12.50 -2.18
N ALA A 71 -14.97 11.95 -1.25
CA ALA A 71 -15.25 10.51 -1.19
C ALA A 71 -15.95 10.01 -2.46
N LEU A 72 -16.90 10.77 -3.03
CA LEU A 72 -17.57 10.39 -4.27
C LEU A 72 -16.58 10.23 -5.43
N ILE A 73 -15.66 11.19 -5.60
CA ILE A 73 -14.63 11.15 -6.65
C ILE A 73 -13.67 9.97 -6.41
N ARG A 74 -13.28 9.72 -5.16
CA ARG A 74 -12.47 8.55 -4.78
C ARG A 74 -13.18 7.26 -5.20
N ASP A 75 -14.44 7.11 -4.84
CA ASP A 75 -15.20 5.86 -5.02
C ASP A 75 -15.47 5.58 -6.50
N VAL A 76 -15.83 6.60 -7.28
CA VAL A 76 -15.99 6.49 -8.75
C VAL A 76 -14.67 6.06 -9.42
N SER A 77 -13.56 6.64 -8.99
CA SER A 77 -12.24 6.37 -9.58
C SER A 77 -11.73 4.98 -9.22
N ASN A 78 -11.90 4.59 -7.96
CA ASN A 78 -11.60 3.24 -7.48
C ASN A 78 -12.44 2.19 -8.21
N SER A 79 -13.73 2.44 -8.40
CA SER A 79 -14.61 1.58 -9.19
C SER A 79 -14.11 1.41 -10.63
N ARG A 80 -13.71 2.51 -11.29
CA ARG A 80 -13.11 2.47 -12.64
C ARG A 80 -11.83 1.64 -12.69
N MET A 81 -10.92 1.82 -11.73
CA MET A 81 -9.69 1.02 -11.64
C MET A 81 -10.01 -0.47 -11.45
N GLN A 82 -10.93 -0.80 -10.54
CA GLN A 82 -11.32 -2.17 -10.26
C GLN A 82 -11.93 -2.85 -11.49
N ALA A 83 -12.79 -2.15 -12.24
CA ALA A 83 -13.37 -2.63 -13.49
C ALA A 83 -12.30 -2.95 -14.57
N ALA A 84 -11.13 -2.32 -14.52
CA ALA A 84 -9.98 -2.62 -15.38
C ALA A 84 -9.05 -3.73 -14.81
N GLY A 85 -9.44 -4.37 -13.71
CA GLY A 85 -8.70 -5.45 -13.07
C GLY A 85 -7.54 -4.98 -12.18
N VAL A 86 -7.54 -3.73 -11.72
CA VAL A 86 -6.63 -3.25 -10.68
C VAL A 86 -7.10 -3.77 -9.32
N GLN A 87 -6.16 -4.24 -8.50
CA GLN A 87 -6.44 -4.67 -7.13
C GLN A 87 -6.40 -3.47 -6.19
N LEU A 88 -7.49 -3.18 -5.50
CA LEU A 88 -7.54 -2.14 -4.48
C LEU A 88 -7.16 -2.73 -3.13
N VAL A 89 -6.13 -2.20 -2.49
CA VAL A 89 -5.57 -2.79 -1.27
C VAL A 89 -5.22 -1.74 -0.21
N SER A 90 -5.23 -2.17 1.04
CA SER A 90 -4.64 -1.43 2.17
C SER A 90 -3.14 -1.71 2.28
N LEU A 91 -2.42 -0.83 2.96
CA LEU A 91 -1.03 -0.98 3.37
C LEU A 91 -0.81 -2.28 4.13
N PHE A 92 -1.65 -2.58 5.14
CA PHE A 92 -1.50 -3.81 5.92
C PHE A 92 -1.67 -5.05 5.04
N SER A 93 -2.63 -5.03 4.10
CA SER A 93 -2.79 -6.11 3.12
C SER A 93 -1.54 -6.26 2.24
N ILE A 94 -0.96 -5.17 1.74
CA ILE A 94 0.29 -5.20 0.95
C ILE A 94 1.43 -5.85 1.76
N VAL A 95 1.62 -5.44 3.01
CA VAL A 95 2.68 -5.99 3.88
C VAL A 95 2.48 -7.49 4.08
N CYS A 96 1.26 -7.91 4.42
CA CYS A 96 0.96 -9.34 4.63
C CYS A 96 1.04 -10.16 3.33
N ASP A 97 0.67 -9.59 2.18
CA ASP A 97 0.74 -10.27 0.88
C ASP A 97 2.20 -10.44 0.40
N LEU A 98 3.09 -9.52 0.76
CA LEU A 98 4.53 -9.66 0.51
C LEU A 98 5.19 -10.64 1.50
N MET A 99 4.83 -10.57 2.78
CA MET A 99 5.42 -11.38 3.84
C MET A 99 4.98 -12.85 3.78
N ARG A 100 3.70 -13.11 3.50
CA ARG A 100 3.00 -14.41 3.45
C ARG A 100 2.97 -15.21 4.76
N ASP A 101 4.10 -15.36 5.46
CA ASP A 101 4.23 -16.17 6.67
C ASP A 101 4.94 -15.35 7.76
N TRP A 102 4.32 -15.24 8.94
CA TRP A 102 4.89 -14.57 10.10
C TRP A 102 6.21 -15.19 10.58
N ARG A 103 6.48 -16.45 10.22
CA ARG A 103 7.71 -17.18 10.54
C ARG A 103 8.77 -17.07 9.44
N ALA A 104 8.49 -16.36 8.36
CA ALA A 104 9.44 -16.18 7.26
C ALA A 104 10.70 -15.43 7.74
N LYS A 105 11.78 -15.51 6.93
CA LYS A 105 13.02 -14.76 7.19
C LYS A 105 12.78 -13.25 7.29
N ILE A 106 11.86 -12.72 6.49
CA ILE A 106 11.29 -11.40 6.68
C ILE A 106 9.89 -11.66 7.23
N GLY A 107 9.82 -11.84 8.55
CA GLY A 107 8.61 -12.26 9.27
C GLY A 107 8.28 -11.27 10.38
N SER A 108 7.67 -11.77 11.47
CA SER A 108 7.22 -10.94 12.59
C SER A 108 8.32 -10.04 13.17
N GLU A 109 9.52 -10.57 13.38
CA GLU A 109 10.63 -9.81 13.97
C GLU A 109 11.05 -8.58 13.16
N GLN A 110 10.95 -8.64 11.83
CA GLN A 110 11.33 -7.52 10.95
C GLN A 110 10.15 -6.61 10.65
N VAL A 111 8.94 -7.18 10.53
CA VAL A 111 7.74 -6.46 10.10
C VAL A 111 7.08 -5.73 11.26
N LEU A 112 7.03 -6.32 12.46
CA LEU A 112 6.31 -5.73 13.60
C LEU A 112 6.90 -4.39 14.07
N PRO A 113 8.22 -4.18 14.17
CA PRO A 113 8.77 -2.86 14.49
C PRO A 113 8.44 -1.81 13.43
N TRP A 114 8.40 -2.21 12.15
CA TRP A 114 7.99 -1.32 11.07
C TRP A 114 6.51 -0.96 11.15
N LEU A 115 5.65 -1.94 11.45
CA LEU A 115 4.22 -1.70 11.67
C LEU A 115 3.97 -0.83 12.91
N ASP A 116 4.72 -0.99 13.99
CA ASP A 116 4.61 -0.10 15.15
C ASP A 116 4.88 1.36 14.75
N GLN A 117 5.90 1.60 13.93
CA GLN A 117 6.26 2.93 13.49
C GLN A 117 5.25 3.54 12.50
N TYR A 118 4.74 2.76 11.54
CA TYR A 118 3.97 3.26 10.39
C TYR A 118 2.50 2.86 10.38
N TYR A 119 2.08 1.98 11.29
CA TYR A 119 0.72 1.49 11.49
C TYR A 119 0.44 1.35 13.01
N PRO A 120 0.42 2.48 13.74
CA PRO A 120 0.57 2.52 15.21
C PRO A 120 -0.49 1.74 15.98
N VAL A 121 -1.69 1.57 15.40
CA VAL A 121 -2.77 0.76 16.00
C VAL A 121 -2.31 -0.67 16.33
N TYR A 122 -1.39 -1.24 15.55
CA TYR A 122 -0.85 -2.57 15.82
C TYR A 122 0.05 -2.56 17.07
N GLY A 123 0.92 -1.56 17.18
CA GLY A 123 1.79 -1.38 18.34
C GLY A 123 1.01 -1.11 19.62
N ASP A 124 -0.04 -0.30 19.53
CA ASP A 124 -0.91 0.01 20.66
C ASP A 124 -1.62 -1.23 21.18
N LEU A 125 -2.14 -2.08 20.28
CA LEU A 125 -2.74 -3.35 20.66
C LEU A 125 -1.72 -4.28 21.34
N ALA A 126 -0.52 -4.42 20.77
CA ALA A 126 0.52 -5.28 21.31
C ALA A 126 0.98 -4.83 22.71
N ARG A 127 1.20 -3.52 22.89
CA ARG A 127 1.59 -2.94 24.19
C ARG A 127 0.47 -3.02 25.22
N ALA A 128 -0.78 -2.77 24.83
CA ALA A 128 -1.92 -2.89 25.74
C ALA A 128 -2.08 -4.33 26.24
N HIS A 129 -1.95 -5.30 25.34
CA HIS A 129 -1.97 -6.72 25.70
C HIS A 129 -0.82 -7.09 26.66
N ALA A 130 0.41 -6.72 26.33
CA ALA A 130 1.57 -6.98 27.19
C ALA A 130 1.41 -6.33 28.57
N GLY A 131 0.99 -5.05 28.61
CA GLY A 131 0.76 -4.32 29.85
C GLY A 131 -0.28 -4.99 30.74
N ALA A 132 -1.42 -5.44 30.19
CA ALA A 132 -2.47 -6.14 30.94
C ALA A 132 -1.99 -7.47 31.54
N VAL A 133 -1.16 -8.21 30.80
CA VAL A 133 -0.55 -9.47 31.28
C VAL A 133 0.44 -9.18 32.41
N GLU A 134 1.28 -8.16 32.25
CA GLU A 134 2.34 -7.82 33.22
C GLU A 134 1.79 -7.23 34.52
N ASN A 135 0.75 -6.40 34.47
CA ASN A 135 0.21 -5.68 35.63
C ASN A 135 -1.00 -6.39 36.27
N GLY A 136 -1.49 -7.48 35.69
CA GLY A 136 -2.64 -8.24 36.18
C GLY A 136 -4.00 -7.57 36.00
N THR A 137 -4.14 -6.58 35.09
CA THR A 137 -5.40 -5.87 34.84
C THR A 137 -6.25 -6.47 33.72
N ILE A 138 -6.15 -7.78 33.49
CA ILE A 138 -7.03 -8.49 32.55
C ILE A 138 -8.47 -8.42 33.08
N ILE A 139 -9.41 -7.95 32.25
CA ILE A 139 -10.82 -7.85 32.67
C ILE A 139 -11.38 -9.28 32.85
N PRO A 140 -12.21 -9.58 33.87
CA PRO A 140 -12.71 -10.94 34.15
C PRO A 140 -13.41 -11.68 33.00
N GLY A 141 -13.83 -11.01 31.91
CA GLY A 141 -14.36 -11.64 30.69
C GLY A 141 -13.32 -11.85 29.57
N GLU A 142 -12.18 -11.17 29.63
CA GLU A 142 -11.11 -11.26 28.63
C GLU A 142 -10.16 -12.42 28.88
N ALA A 143 -10.08 -12.94 30.12
CA ALA A 143 -9.19 -14.04 30.46
C ALA A 143 -9.40 -15.32 29.63
N GLY A 144 -10.57 -15.51 29.02
CA GLY A 144 -10.85 -16.61 28.10
C GLY A 144 -10.58 -16.32 26.62
N LEU A 145 -10.14 -15.10 26.29
CA LEU A 145 -9.80 -14.66 24.93
C LEU A 145 -8.29 -14.66 24.66
N ILE A 146 -7.48 -14.91 25.70
CA ILE A 146 -6.02 -14.98 25.69
C ILE A 146 -5.61 -16.44 25.81
#